data_AF-A0A118ZK89-F1
#
_entry.id   AF-A0A118ZK89-F1
#
_cell.length_a   1.000
_cell.length_b   1.000
_cell.length_c   1.000
_cell.angle_alpha   90.00
_cell.angle_beta   90.00
_cell.angle_gamma   90.00
#
_symmetry.space_group_name_H-M   'P 1'
#
loop_
_entity.id
_entity.type
_entity.pdbx_description
1 polymer ?
#
loop_
_entity_poly.entity_id
_entity_poly.type
_entity_poly.pdbx_seq_one_letter_code
_entity_poly.pdbx_strand_id
1 'polypeptide(L)'
;MDTPDKWSKVMGYQLDFGGKNEDGTSKWGASLAGLPLVNQSEFPEGKVDIPAKGSVTFRFLTLPDEKFKRGTYKFNVVVNATATAREVAPSLGRVDFHSDTSRRVPITLDRDWPSTPKELEEFEAMQRAKLSSQPVYPGATFAEDGYYRAVSGSTQRSRFVKAFRAGELAPDMAGVVDERGEAIHGRHSGWFWEADLDAAVRSRPGESCPRSGRWFARVESPLYVWPPTYEDGLNEVIRCKQGELLPASRRANEWALEQVRWEWIGV
;
A
#
# COMPACT_ATOMS: atom_id res chain seq x y z
N MET A 1 33.18 2.85 3.87
CA MET A 1 32.00 2.14 3.32
C MET A 1 31.12 3.11 2.56
N ASP A 2 30.34 2.64 1.58
CA ASP A 2 29.30 3.49 0.96
C ASP A 2 28.20 3.77 1.98
N THR A 3 27.58 4.95 1.89
CA THR A 3 26.45 5.31 2.76
C THR A 3 25.21 4.45 2.46
N PRO A 4 24.33 4.16 3.45
CA PRO A 4 23.25 3.18 3.26
C PRO A 4 22.19 3.54 2.22
N ASP A 5 22.06 4.82 1.86
CA ASP A 5 21.22 5.29 0.74
C ASP A 5 21.71 4.78 -0.63
N LYS A 6 22.97 4.34 -0.73
CA LYS A 6 23.55 3.74 -1.94
C LYS A 6 23.54 2.22 -1.93
N TRP A 7 23.06 1.59 -0.86
CA TRP A 7 23.08 0.13 -0.75
C TRP A 7 22.03 -0.51 -1.66
N SER A 8 22.47 -1.50 -2.44
CA SER A 8 21.56 -2.31 -3.26
C SER A 8 21.06 -3.52 -2.48
N LYS A 9 19.74 -3.61 -2.29
CA LYS A 9 19.07 -4.76 -1.66
C LYS A 9 19.32 -6.08 -2.42
N VAL A 10 19.62 -6.00 -3.72
CA VAL A 10 19.89 -7.17 -4.60
C VAL A 10 21.17 -7.91 -4.20
N MET A 11 22.14 -7.21 -3.61
CA MET A 11 23.43 -7.80 -3.21
C MET A 11 23.41 -8.37 -1.78
N GLY A 12 22.23 -8.42 -1.14
CA GLY A 12 22.05 -8.91 0.22
C GLY A 12 22.48 -7.92 1.31
N TYR A 13 22.67 -6.64 0.96
CA TYR A 13 22.78 -5.57 1.95
C TYR A 13 21.41 -5.32 2.58
N GLN A 14 21.35 -5.28 3.90
CA GLN A 14 20.11 -5.06 4.65
C GLN A 14 20.34 -3.99 5.71
N LEU A 15 19.35 -3.11 5.85
CA LEU A 15 19.23 -2.16 6.94
C LEU A 15 17.75 -2.05 7.22
N ASP A 16 17.25 -2.93 8.08
CA ASP A 16 15.84 -3.11 8.32
C ASP A 16 15.56 -3.01 9.82
N PHE A 17 14.38 -2.53 10.16
CA PHE A 17 13.92 -2.48 11.54
C PHE A 17 12.45 -2.82 11.60
N GLY A 18 12.00 -3.25 12.77
CA GLY A 18 10.61 -3.58 12.96
C GLY A 18 10.31 -4.08 14.35
N GLY A 19 9.06 -4.50 14.55
CA GLY A 19 8.63 -5.02 15.81
C GLY A 19 7.51 -6.02 15.67
N LYS A 20 7.38 -6.86 16.70
CA LYS A 20 6.26 -7.77 16.87
C LYS A 20 5.64 -7.55 18.25
N ASN A 21 4.31 -7.47 18.32
CA ASN A 21 3.62 -7.37 19.60
C ASN A 21 3.77 -8.66 20.43
N GLU A 22 3.41 -8.60 21.71
CA GLU A 22 3.71 -9.69 22.65
C GLU A 22 3.00 -11.01 22.34
N ASP A 23 1.75 -10.92 21.90
CA ASP A 23 0.88 -12.02 21.44
C ASP A 23 1.22 -12.48 20.01
N GLY A 24 2.03 -11.71 19.29
CA GLY A 24 2.56 -12.10 17.99
C GLY A 24 1.56 -11.98 16.83
N THR A 25 0.45 -11.28 17.04
CA THR A 25 -0.64 -11.07 16.07
C THR A 25 -0.38 -9.89 15.13
N SER A 26 0.42 -8.91 15.57
CA SER A 26 0.78 -7.72 14.79
C SER A 26 2.30 -7.64 14.65
N LYS A 27 2.74 -7.42 13.42
CA LYS A 27 4.12 -7.09 13.09
C LYS A 27 4.14 -5.81 12.27
N TRP A 28 5.26 -5.12 12.33
CA TRP A 28 5.54 -3.99 11.47
C TRP A 28 7.04 -3.95 11.20
N GLY A 29 7.40 -3.27 10.12
CA GLY A 29 8.79 -2.99 9.82
C GLY A 29 8.91 -1.94 8.74
N ALA A 30 10.13 -1.52 8.50
CA ALA A 30 10.48 -0.73 7.35
C ALA A 30 11.93 -1.01 6.96
N SER A 31 12.19 -0.90 5.66
CA SER A 31 13.52 -1.07 5.08
C SER A 31 14.15 0.28 4.78
N LEU A 32 15.31 0.56 5.38
CA LEU A 32 16.03 1.82 5.26
C LEU A 32 17.11 1.81 4.18
N ALA A 33 17.60 0.62 3.79
CA ALA A 33 18.60 0.51 2.73
C ALA A 33 18.08 1.09 1.42
N GLY A 34 18.86 1.98 0.79
CA GLY A 34 18.48 2.67 -0.44
C GLY A 34 17.56 3.89 -0.24
N LEU A 35 17.12 4.19 0.98
CA LEU A 35 16.34 5.41 1.24
C LEU A 35 17.25 6.64 1.32
N PRO A 36 16.80 7.82 0.85
CA PRO A 36 17.56 9.06 0.97
C PRO A 36 17.88 9.40 2.43
N LEU A 37 19.10 9.90 2.67
CA LEU A 37 19.51 10.41 3.98
C LEU A 37 18.96 11.81 4.21
N VAL A 38 18.38 12.05 5.38
CA VAL A 38 17.98 13.40 5.84
C VAL A 38 19.20 14.27 6.06
N ASN A 39 20.29 13.69 6.58
CA ASN A 39 21.57 14.36 6.79
C ASN A 39 22.57 14.09 5.66
N GLN A 40 22.11 13.99 4.41
CA GLN A 40 22.98 13.73 3.26
C GLN A 40 24.10 14.77 3.10
N SER A 41 23.87 16.01 3.53
CA SER A 41 24.89 17.08 3.51
C SER A 41 26.12 16.79 4.37
N GLU A 42 26.00 15.90 5.37
CA GLU A 42 27.14 15.44 6.18
C GLU A 42 28.01 14.41 5.43
N PHE A 43 27.50 13.85 4.31
CA PHE A 43 28.16 12.81 3.51
C PHE A 43 28.10 13.10 1.99
N PRO A 44 28.70 14.20 1.51
CA PRO A 44 28.55 14.63 0.11
C PRO A 44 29.10 13.63 -0.91
N GLU A 45 30.12 12.85 -0.54
CA GLU A 45 30.71 11.83 -1.40
C GLU A 45 29.92 10.50 -1.35
N GLY A 46 28.96 10.38 -0.43
CA GLY A 46 28.24 9.15 -0.11
C GLY A 46 29.16 7.97 0.21
N LYS A 47 30.30 8.29 0.84
CA LYS A 47 31.24 7.37 1.45
C LYS A 47 31.53 7.87 2.84
N VAL A 48 31.74 6.93 3.76
CA VAL A 48 32.14 7.25 5.12
C VAL A 48 33.26 6.34 5.60
N ASP A 49 34.22 6.96 6.28
CA ASP A 49 35.22 6.28 7.08
C ASP A 49 34.82 6.44 8.55
N ILE A 50 34.58 5.33 9.23
CA ILE A 50 34.25 5.33 10.65
C ILE A 50 35.58 5.33 11.42
N PRO A 51 35.90 6.38 12.21
CA PRO A 51 37.15 6.42 12.95
C PRO A 51 37.19 5.33 14.02
N ALA A 52 38.39 4.87 14.36
CA ALA A 52 38.57 3.87 15.40
C ALA A 52 37.93 4.35 16.71
N LYS A 53 37.08 3.51 17.32
CA LYS A 53 36.28 3.83 18.52
C LYS A 53 35.31 5.02 18.35
N GLY A 54 35.07 5.45 17.13
CA GLY A 54 34.08 6.49 16.82
C GLY A 54 32.75 5.93 16.37
N SER A 55 31.86 6.84 16.01
CA SER A 55 30.52 6.54 15.51
C SER A 55 30.14 7.50 14.41
N VAL A 56 29.26 7.05 13.52
CA VAL A 56 28.62 7.86 12.48
C VAL A 56 27.12 7.67 12.60
N THR A 57 26.37 8.75 12.38
CA THR A 57 24.90 8.74 12.46
C THR A 57 24.27 8.93 11.09
N PHE A 58 23.41 8.01 10.70
CA PHE A 58 22.55 8.13 9.51
C PHE A 58 21.12 8.43 9.96
N ARG A 59 20.48 9.44 9.36
CA ARG A 59 19.09 9.80 9.65
C ARG A 59 18.21 9.54 8.44
N PHE A 60 17.09 8.85 8.66
CA PHE A 60 16.11 8.52 7.63
C PHE A 60 14.73 9.02 8.04
N LEU A 61 13.91 9.34 7.04
CA LEU A 61 12.47 9.47 7.20
C LEU A 61 11.83 8.31 6.44
N THR A 62 11.03 7.50 7.12
CA THR A 62 10.34 6.39 6.51
C THR A 62 8.96 6.19 7.13
N LEU A 63 8.10 5.51 6.38
CA LEU A 63 6.81 5.01 6.86
C LEU A 63 6.92 3.49 7.07
N PRO A 64 6.14 2.90 7.99
CA PRO A 64 6.02 1.46 8.12
C PRO A 64 5.48 0.81 6.83
N ASP A 65 6.10 -0.29 6.42
CA ASP A 65 5.71 -1.09 5.25
C ASP A 65 4.40 -1.87 5.49
N GLU A 66 4.02 -2.08 6.76
CA GLU A 66 2.87 -2.86 7.19
C GLU A 66 2.03 -2.06 8.21
N LYS A 67 0.72 -2.30 8.23
CA LYS A 67 -0.20 -1.72 9.22
C LYS A 67 0.11 -2.26 10.62
N PHE A 68 -0.07 -1.43 11.65
CA PHE A 68 0.06 -1.87 13.04
C PHE A 68 -1.01 -1.27 13.94
N LYS A 69 -1.25 -1.92 15.08
CA LYS A 69 -2.11 -1.40 16.15
C LYS A 69 -1.28 -0.76 17.26
N ARG A 70 -1.85 0.22 17.96
CA ARG A 70 -1.23 0.76 19.17
C ARG A 70 -0.90 -0.39 20.14
N GLY A 71 0.22 -0.27 20.85
CA GLY A 71 0.63 -1.29 21.81
C GLY A 71 2.13 -1.33 22.02
N THR A 72 2.56 -2.33 22.79
CA THR A 72 3.96 -2.56 23.12
C THR A 72 4.55 -3.61 22.19
N TYR A 73 5.62 -3.23 21.50
CA TYR A 73 6.30 -4.07 20.52
C TYR A 73 7.70 -4.43 21.00
N LYS A 74 8.10 -5.67 20.70
CA LYS A 74 9.48 -6.12 20.78
C LYS A 74 10.19 -5.65 19.54
N PHE A 75 11.05 -4.64 19.70
CA PHE A 75 11.78 -4.01 18.61
C PHE A 75 13.02 -4.80 18.23
N ASN A 76 13.29 -4.87 16.93
CA ASN A 76 14.52 -5.42 16.37
C ASN A 76 15.02 -4.57 15.20
N VAL A 77 16.33 -4.55 15.04
CA VAL A 77 17.09 -3.98 13.93
C VAL A 77 18.03 -5.05 13.42
N VAL A 78 18.15 -5.10 12.09
CA VAL A 78 19.10 -5.95 11.37
C VAL A 78 19.92 -5.08 10.43
N VAL A 79 21.24 -5.24 10.48
CA VAL A 79 22.19 -4.61 9.57
C VAL A 79 23.09 -5.69 8.98
N ASN A 80 22.99 -5.91 7.68
CA ASN A 80 23.88 -6.78 6.94
C ASN A 80 24.69 -5.94 5.96
N ALA A 81 26.00 -5.83 6.20
CA ALA A 81 26.88 -5.01 5.39
C ALA A 81 28.29 -5.61 5.26
N THR A 82 29.03 -5.11 4.28
CA THR A 82 30.44 -5.46 4.09
C THR A 82 31.30 -4.43 4.81
N ALA A 83 32.23 -4.90 5.64
CA ALA A 83 33.23 -4.06 6.26
C ALA A 83 34.62 -4.38 5.68
N THR A 84 35.36 -3.34 5.27
CA THR A 84 36.71 -3.46 4.72
C THR A 84 37.63 -2.44 5.38
N ALA A 85 38.88 -2.82 5.66
CA ALA A 85 39.92 -1.90 6.13
C ALA A 85 40.93 -1.64 5.00
N ARG A 86 41.46 -0.41 4.89
CA ARG A 86 42.33 0.01 3.76
C ARG A 86 43.57 -0.87 3.55
N GLU A 87 44.08 -1.48 4.61
CA GLU A 87 45.30 -2.31 4.59
C GLU A 87 45.02 -3.81 4.68
N VAL A 88 43.75 -4.21 4.75
CA VAL A 88 43.34 -5.62 4.80
C VAL A 88 42.67 -5.96 3.48
N ALA A 89 43.21 -6.97 2.77
CA ALA A 89 42.60 -7.45 1.54
C ALA A 89 41.11 -7.75 1.78
N PRO A 90 40.19 -7.26 0.93
CA PRO A 90 38.76 -7.41 1.16
C PRO A 90 38.38 -8.90 1.16
N SER A 91 38.17 -9.48 2.34
CA SER A 91 37.93 -10.90 2.53
C SER A 91 36.46 -11.29 2.40
N LEU A 92 35.68 -10.57 1.58
CA LEU A 92 34.22 -10.73 1.46
C LEU A 92 33.50 -10.78 2.83
N GLY A 93 34.11 -10.19 3.86
CA GLY A 93 33.65 -10.26 5.24
C GLY A 93 32.32 -9.52 5.39
N ARG A 94 31.23 -10.28 5.47
CA ARG A 94 29.94 -9.76 5.90
C ARG A 94 29.93 -9.61 7.40
N VAL A 95 29.47 -8.46 7.86
CA VAL A 95 29.17 -8.22 9.26
C VAL A 95 27.66 -8.14 9.38
N ASP A 96 27.12 -8.93 10.31
CA ASP A 96 25.72 -8.95 10.67
C ASP A 96 25.60 -8.37 12.09
N PHE A 97 24.91 -7.23 12.21
CA PHE A 97 24.52 -6.66 13.48
C PHE A 97 23.02 -6.86 13.66
N HIS A 98 22.65 -7.55 14.72
CA HIS A 98 21.27 -7.67 15.14
C HIS A 98 21.10 -7.19 16.57
N SER A 99 19.87 -6.81 16.92
CA SER A 99 19.50 -6.50 18.30
C SER A 99 19.76 -7.70 19.22
N ASP A 100 20.15 -7.44 20.47
CA ASP A 100 20.26 -8.49 21.46
C ASP A 100 18.86 -9.04 21.78
N THR A 101 18.58 -10.24 21.27
CA THR A 101 17.27 -10.89 21.45
C THR A 101 17.03 -11.34 22.89
N SER A 102 18.08 -11.39 23.72
CA SER A 102 18.01 -11.68 25.16
C SER A 102 17.65 -10.45 26.00
N ARG A 103 17.99 -9.24 25.53
CA ARG A 103 17.67 -7.95 26.18
C ARG A 103 16.65 -7.19 25.36
N ARG A 104 15.39 -7.57 25.54
CA ARG A 104 14.25 -6.99 24.83
C ARG A 104 14.04 -5.54 25.27
N VAL A 105 14.16 -4.61 24.32
CA VAL A 105 13.79 -3.21 24.52
C VAL A 105 12.34 -3.04 24.06
N PRO A 106 11.36 -2.88 24.97
CA PRO A 106 9.99 -2.61 24.57
C PRO A 106 9.88 -1.19 24.00
N ILE A 107 9.17 -1.06 22.87
CA ILE A 107 8.77 0.24 22.34
C ILE A 107 7.24 0.31 22.39
N THR A 108 6.73 1.39 22.97
CA THR A 108 5.29 1.66 23.00
C THR A 108 4.92 2.57 21.86
N LEU A 109 4.00 2.12 21.01
CA LEU A 109 3.36 2.92 19.97
C LEU A 109 1.97 3.33 20.48
N ASP A 110 1.71 4.62 20.55
CA ASP A 110 0.53 5.22 21.18
C ASP A 110 -0.71 5.25 20.26
N ARG A 111 -0.50 5.08 18.96
CA ARG A 111 -1.52 5.13 17.90
C ARG A 111 -1.42 3.93 16.98
N ASP A 112 -2.46 3.72 16.18
CA ASP A 112 -2.46 2.76 15.09
C ASP A 112 -1.71 3.33 13.88
N TRP A 113 -1.35 2.49 12.91
CA TRP A 113 -0.86 2.92 11.60
C TRP A 113 -1.55 2.12 10.50
N PRO A 114 -2.09 2.78 9.46
CA PRO A 114 -2.42 4.21 9.39
C PRO A 114 -3.51 4.58 10.42
N SER A 115 -3.43 5.76 11.02
CA SER A 115 -4.42 6.28 11.99
C SER A 115 -5.32 7.37 11.45
N THR A 116 -4.89 8.06 10.38
CA THR A 116 -5.64 9.15 9.76
C THR A 116 -5.99 8.86 8.30
N PRO A 117 -7.03 9.52 7.77
CA PRO A 117 -7.35 9.53 6.34
C PRO A 117 -6.13 9.72 5.43
N LYS A 118 -5.30 10.74 5.72
CA LYS A 118 -4.11 11.06 4.95
C LYS A 118 -3.04 9.95 5.02
N GLU A 119 -2.81 9.39 6.20
CA GLU A 119 -1.87 8.28 6.39
C GLU A 119 -2.32 7.03 5.62
N LEU A 120 -3.64 6.79 5.53
CA LEU A 120 -4.18 5.71 4.72
C LEU A 120 -3.92 5.93 3.22
N GLU A 121 -4.11 7.16 2.73
CA GLU A 121 -3.79 7.49 1.33
C GLU A 121 -2.30 7.30 1.01
N GLU A 122 -1.41 7.67 1.94
CA GLU A 122 0.04 7.47 1.82
C GLU A 122 0.40 5.97 1.80
N PHE A 123 -0.21 5.18 2.69
CA PHE A 123 -0.05 3.73 2.72
C PHE A 123 -0.52 3.08 1.40
N GLU A 124 -1.70 3.45 0.90
CA GLU A 124 -2.24 2.90 -0.33
C GLU A 124 -1.43 3.31 -1.57
N ALA A 125 -0.85 4.51 -1.59
CA ALA A 125 0.06 4.93 -2.66
C ALA A 125 1.35 4.09 -2.67
N MET A 126 1.96 3.88 -1.49
CA MET A 126 3.13 3.02 -1.35
C MET A 126 2.82 1.58 -1.75
N GLN A 127 1.69 1.04 -1.26
CA GLN A 127 1.32 -0.36 -1.48
C GLN A 127 0.97 -0.63 -2.95
N ARG A 128 0.28 0.31 -3.63
CA ARG A 128 0.10 0.25 -5.08
C ARG A 128 1.43 0.21 -5.82
N ALA A 129 2.40 1.08 -5.46
CA ALA A 129 3.70 1.10 -6.12
C ALA A 129 4.44 -0.25 -5.95
N LYS A 130 4.43 -0.79 -4.72
CA LYS A 130 5.03 -2.09 -4.38
C LYS A 130 4.42 -3.25 -5.19
N LEU A 131 3.10 -3.30 -5.29
CA LEU A 131 2.36 -4.41 -5.93
C LEU A 131 2.08 -4.19 -7.42
N SER A 132 2.36 -3.01 -7.97
CA SER A 132 2.08 -2.68 -9.37
C SER A 132 2.75 -3.60 -10.39
N SER A 133 3.85 -4.26 -10.02
CA SER A 133 4.60 -5.19 -10.87
C SER A 133 4.18 -6.65 -10.70
N GLN A 134 3.23 -6.94 -9.81
CA GLN A 134 2.82 -8.29 -9.42
C GLN A 134 1.33 -8.52 -9.72
N PRO A 135 0.95 -8.69 -11.00
CA PRO A 135 -0.43 -9.04 -11.34
C PRO A 135 -0.82 -10.39 -10.76
N VAL A 136 -2.01 -10.46 -10.18
CA VAL A 136 -2.62 -11.73 -9.76
C VAL A 136 -3.48 -12.26 -10.91
N TYR A 137 -3.04 -13.34 -11.54
CA TYR A 137 -3.75 -13.96 -12.65
C TYR A 137 -4.88 -14.88 -12.17
N PRO A 138 -5.95 -15.08 -12.97
CA PRO A 138 -7.02 -16.02 -12.64
C PRO A 138 -6.47 -17.41 -12.24
N GLY A 139 -7.01 -17.98 -11.15
CA GLY A 139 -6.57 -19.23 -10.56
C GLY A 139 -5.36 -19.14 -9.62
N ALA A 140 -4.67 -17.99 -9.56
CA ALA A 140 -3.66 -17.73 -8.53
C ALA A 140 -4.31 -17.21 -7.24
N THR A 141 -3.58 -17.23 -6.12
CA THR A 141 -4.07 -16.69 -4.84
C THR A 141 -3.64 -15.25 -4.62
N PHE A 142 -4.51 -14.42 -4.05
CA PHE A 142 -4.13 -13.08 -3.59
C PHE A 142 -3.16 -13.15 -2.42
N ALA A 143 -2.09 -12.36 -2.45
CA ALA A 143 -1.09 -12.32 -1.38
C ALA A 143 -1.57 -11.50 -0.17
N GLU A 144 -2.42 -10.49 -0.42
CA GLU A 144 -2.85 -9.54 0.58
C GLU A 144 -4.35 -9.21 0.44
N ASP A 145 -4.95 -8.79 1.53
CA ASP A 145 -6.28 -8.20 1.53
C ASP A 145 -6.28 -6.88 0.74
N GLY A 146 -7.34 -6.65 -0.04
CA GLY A 146 -7.46 -5.37 -0.75
C GLY A 146 -8.60 -5.30 -1.74
N TYR A 147 -8.82 -4.09 -2.23
CA TYR A 147 -9.55 -3.84 -3.46
C TYR A 147 -8.59 -3.97 -4.64
N TYR A 148 -8.95 -4.84 -5.57
CA TYR A 148 -8.19 -5.10 -6.78
C TYR A 148 -8.95 -4.63 -8.02
N ARG A 149 -8.20 -4.15 -9.01
CA ARG A 149 -8.70 -3.76 -10.33
C ARG A 149 -8.24 -4.75 -11.37
N ALA A 150 -9.17 -5.17 -12.23
CA ALA A 150 -8.81 -5.95 -13.39
C ALA A 150 -8.18 -5.03 -14.43
N VAL A 151 -7.02 -5.41 -14.92
CA VAL A 151 -6.32 -4.72 -16.00
C VAL A 151 -5.94 -5.74 -17.05
N SER A 152 -6.23 -5.43 -18.32
CA SER A 152 -5.85 -6.24 -19.47
C SER A 152 -4.49 -5.84 -20.02
N GLY A 153 -3.87 -6.75 -20.79
CA GLY A 153 -2.65 -6.44 -21.53
C GLY A 153 -2.79 -5.33 -22.58
N SER A 154 -4.02 -4.96 -22.99
CA SER A 154 -4.30 -3.80 -23.86
C SER A 154 -4.37 -2.48 -23.08
N THR A 155 -4.03 -2.49 -21.77
CA THR A 155 -4.12 -1.37 -20.83
C THR A 155 -5.54 -0.93 -20.48
N GLN A 156 -6.58 -1.64 -20.93
CA GLN A 156 -7.94 -1.41 -20.41
C GLN A 156 -8.00 -1.76 -18.93
N ARG A 157 -8.66 -0.91 -18.14
CA ARG A 157 -8.85 -1.08 -16.70
C ARG A 157 -10.33 -1.20 -16.39
N SER A 158 -10.70 -2.04 -15.43
CA SER A 158 -12.09 -2.14 -14.98
C SER A 158 -12.56 -0.84 -14.40
N ARG A 159 -13.84 -0.51 -14.62
CA ARG A 159 -14.49 0.65 -14.02
C ARG A 159 -14.42 0.59 -12.50
N PHE A 160 -14.83 -0.55 -11.94
CA PHE A 160 -14.91 -0.78 -10.51
C PHE A 160 -13.78 -1.70 -10.01
N VAL A 161 -13.45 -1.53 -8.74
CA VAL A 161 -12.59 -2.46 -8.00
C VAL A 161 -13.42 -3.54 -7.31
N LYS A 162 -12.80 -4.68 -7.02
CA LYS A 162 -13.43 -5.78 -6.27
C LYS A 162 -12.61 -6.10 -5.02
N ALA A 163 -13.29 -6.35 -3.92
CA ALA A 163 -12.66 -6.77 -2.68
C ALA A 163 -12.24 -8.25 -2.77
N PHE A 164 -11.02 -8.55 -2.36
CA PHE A 164 -10.51 -9.91 -2.19
C PHE A 164 -9.71 -10.01 -0.90
N ARG A 165 -9.67 -11.22 -0.32
CA ARG A 165 -8.86 -11.55 0.85
C ARG A 165 -7.63 -12.34 0.47
N ALA A 166 -6.58 -12.23 1.28
CA ALA A 166 -5.39 -13.04 1.16
C ALA A 166 -5.75 -14.54 1.16
N GLY A 167 -5.19 -15.29 0.21
CA GLY A 167 -5.46 -16.71 0.01
C GLY A 167 -6.68 -17.03 -0.86
N GLU A 168 -7.55 -16.06 -1.18
CA GLU A 168 -8.64 -16.28 -2.13
C GLU A 168 -8.10 -16.50 -3.54
N LEU A 169 -8.79 -17.37 -4.31
CA LEU A 169 -8.47 -17.60 -5.71
C LEU A 169 -8.98 -16.45 -6.57
N ALA A 170 -8.10 -15.89 -7.39
CA ALA A 170 -8.43 -14.87 -8.36
C ALA A 170 -9.44 -15.42 -9.37
N PRO A 171 -10.61 -14.80 -9.51
CA PRO A 171 -11.62 -15.25 -10.46
C PRO A 171 -11.21 -14.90 -11.89
N ASP A 172 -11.86 -15.56 -12.84
CA ASP A 172 -11.88 -15.10 -14.23
C ASP A 172 -12.51 -13.70 -14.34
N MET A 173 -12.20 -13.00 -15.42
CA MET A 173 -12.65 -11.64 -15.71
C MET A 173 -13.96 -11.58 -16.48
N ALA A 174 -14.68 -12.70 -16.58
CA ALA A 174 -16.00 -12.75 -17.16
C ALA A 174 -16.93 -11.70 -16.52
N GLY A 175 -17.57 -10.88 -17.36
CA GLY A 175 -18.48 -9.82 -16.93
C GLY A 175 -17.80 -8.58 -16.33
N VAL A 176 -16.47 -8.49 -16.33
CA VAL A 176 -15.77 -7.26 -15.94
C VAL A 176 -15.75 -6.29 -17.11
N VAL A 177 -16.17 -5.05 -16.86
CA VAL A 177 -16.25 -3.99 -17.86
C VAL A 177 -15.34 -2.82 -17.54
N ASP A 178 -14.89 -2.12 -18.58
CA ASP A 178 -14.14 -0.88 -18.47
C ASP A 178 -15.03 0.35 -18.17
N GLU A 179 -14.44 1.53 -18.09
CA GLU A 179 -15.19 2.77 -17.81
C GLU A 179 -16.30 3.06 -18.84
N ARG A 180 -16.23 2.52 -20.07
CA ARG A 180 -17.25 2.68 -21.12
C ARG A 180 -18.35 1.62 -21.06
N GLY A 181 -18.19 0.61 -20.20
CA GLY A 181 -19.11 -0.52 -20.11
C GLY A 181 -18.80 -1.60 -21.14
N GLU A 182 -17.66 -1.51 -21.82
CA GLU A 182 -17.18 -2.53 -22.72
C GLU A 182 -16.51 -3.64 -21.91
N ALA A 183 -16.72 -4.89 -22.29
CA ALA A 183 -16.07 -6.00 -21.61
C ALA A 183 -14.54 -5.89 -21.75
N ILE A 184 -13.82 -6.17 -20.66
CA ILE A 184 -12.36 -6.19 -20.70
C ILE A 184 -11.90 -7.37 -21.54
N HIS A 185 -11.12 -7.09 -22.57
CA HIS A 185 -10.58 -8.09 -23.47
C HIS A 185 -9.07 -7.94 -23.60
N GLY A 186 -8.34 -9.05 -23.65
CA GLY A 186 -6.90 -9.03 -23.87
C GLY A 186 -6.20 -10.29 -23.39
N ARG A 187 -4.97 -10.50 -23.89
CA ARG A 187 -4.04 -11.49 -23.30
C ARG A 187 -3.46 -10.91 -22.02
N HIS A 188 -3.13 -11.77 -21.05
CA HIS A 188 -2.48 -11.41 -19.78
C HIS A 188 -3.28 -10.48 -18.87
N SER A 189 -4.61 -10.57 -18.88
CA SER A 189 -5.41 -9.81 -17.94
C SER A 189 -5.19 -10.32 -16.51
N GLY A 190 -4.85 -9.42 -15.59
CA GLY A 190 -4.58 -9.71 -14.18
C GLY A 190 -5.26 -8.72 -13.23
N TRP A 191 -5.36 -9.11 -11.97
CA TRP A 191 -5.87 -8.27 -10.89
C TRP A 191 -4.70 -7.53 -10.24
N PHE A 192 -4.81 -6.21 -10.13
CA PHE A 192 -3.81 -5.34 -9.51
C PHE A 192 -4.38 -4.72 -8.25
N TRP A 193 -3.60 -4.72 -7.17
CA TRP A 193 -4.00 -4.11 -5.92
C TRP A 193 -4.14 -2.59 -6.11
N GLU A 194 -5.24 -1.99 -5.63
CA GLU A 194 -5.51 -0.55 -5.74
C GLU A 194 -5.67 0.15 -4.39
N ALA A 195 -6.32 -0.50 -3.44
CA ALA A 195 -6.69 0.13 -2.18
C ALA A 195 -6.90 -0.89 -1.06
N ASP A 196 -6.83 -0.42 0.18
CA ASP A 196 -7.04 -1.22 1.38
C ASP A 196 -8.54 -1.48 1.64
N LEU A 197 -8.90 -2.55 2.35
CA LEU A 197 -10.31 -2.82 2.68
C LEU A 197 -10.87 -1.90 3.77
N ASP A 198 -10.03 -1.18 4.51
CA ASP A 198 -10.43 -0.36 5.66
C ASP A 198 -11.26 0.87 5.28
N ALA A 199 -11.08 1.44 4.08
CA ALA A 199 -11.95 2.52 3.58
C ALA A 199 -12.92 2.02 2.50
N ALA A 200 -14.17 2.42 2.62
CA ALA A 200 -15.24 1.99 1.73
C ALA A 200 -15.04 2.53 0.31
N VAL A 201 -15.38 1.71 -0.69
CA VAL A 201 -15.43 2.12 -2.11
C VAL A 201 -16.84 2.47 -2.57
N ARG A 202 -17.82 2.46 -1.66
CA ARG A 202 -19.22 2.85 -1.92
C ARG A 202 -19.71 3.78 -0.83
N SER A 203 -20.47 4.80 -1.20
CA SER A 203 -21.05 5.75 -0.26
C SER A 203 -22.27 6.45 -0.85
N ARG A 204 -23.09 7.08 0.00
CA ARG A 204 -24.32 7.77 -0.40
C ARG A 204 -24.07 9.26 -0.61
N PRO A 205 -24.90 9.93 -1.43
CA PRO A 205 -24.99 11.39 -1.39
C PRO A 205 -25.19 11.90 0.05
N GLY A 206 -24.50 12.98 0.40
CA GLY A 206 -24.55 13.60 1.73
C GLY A 206 -23.62 12.96 2.77
N GLU A 207 -23.01 11.81 2.49
CA GLU A 207 -21.99 11.22 3.36
C GLU A 207 -20.61 11.79 3.09
N SER A 208 -19.74 11.72 4.10
CA SER A 208 -18.32 12.05 3.94
C SER A 208 -17.65 11.04 3.02
N CYS A 209 -16.91 11.55 2.05
CA CYS A 209 -16.11 10.81 1.10
C CYS A 209 -15.11 9.92 1.83
N PRO A 210 -15.24 8.59 1.75
CA PRO A 210 -14.34 7.71 2.48
C PRO A 210 -12.95 7.63 1.84
N ARG A 211 -12.81 8.07 0.57
CA ARG A 211 -11.56 8.00 -0.22
C ARG A 211 -11.46 9.19 -1.17
N SER A 212 -10.25 9.74 -1.32
CA SER A 212 -9.99 10.69 -2.40
C SER A 212 -9.98 9.99 -3.77
N GLY A 213 -10.42 10.72 -4.79
CA GLY A 213 -10.32 10.29 -6.19
C GLY A 213 -11.60 10.53 -6.97
N ARG A 214 -11.82 9.67 -7.96
CA ARG A 214 -12.95 9.68 -8.87
C ARG A 214 -14.04 8.74 -8.38
N TRP A 215 -15.27 9.19 -8.46
CA TRP A 215 -16.46 8.46 -8.03
C TRP A 215 -17.50 8.45 -9.15
N PHE A 216 -18.11 7.31 -9.40
CA PHE A 216 -19.12 7.09 -10.44
C PHE A 216 -20.50 6.90 -9.80
N ALA A 217 -21.52 7.58 -10.33
CA ALA A 217 -22.89 7.46 -9.84
C ALA A 217 -23.57 6.21 -10.42
N ARG A 218 -24.14 5.39 -9.55
CA ARG A 218 -24.95 4.22 -9.90
C ARG A 218 -26.31 4.33 -9.25
N VAL A 219 -27.35 3.85 -9.92
CA VAL A 219 -28.68 3.71 -9.31
C VAL A 219 -28.83 2.28 -8.83
N GLU A 220 -28.94 2.10 -7.52
CA GLU A 220 -29.24 0.80 -6.91
C GLU A 220 -30.69 0.43 -7.23
N SER A 221 -30.90 -0.73 -7.85
CA SER A 221 -32.26 -1.18 -8.19
C SER A 221 -33.12 -1.29 -6.93
N PRO A 222 -34.35 -0.76 -6.94
CA PRO A 222 -35.26 -0.85 -5.79
C PRO A 222 -35.81 -2.27 -5.58
N LEU A 223 -35.59 -3.17 -6.54
CA LEU A 223 -35.95 -4.57 -6.40
C LEU A 223 -35.00 -5.22 -5.37
N TYR A 224 -35.57 -5.86 -4.34
CA TYR A 224 -34.82 -6.64 -3.34
C TYR A 224 -34.24 -7.92 -3.96
N VAL A 225 -33.26 -7.76 -4.86
CA VAL A 225 -32.48 -8.83 -5.47
C VAL A 225 -31.15 -8.90 -4.74
N TRP A 226 -30.72 -10.12 -4.39
CA TRP A 226 -29.41 -10.35 -3.80
C TRP A 226 -28.53 -11.16 -4.76
N PRO A 227 -27.36 -10.64 -5.19
CA PRO A 227 -26.79 -9.33 -4.83
C PRO A 227 -27.55 -8.14 -5.47
N PRO A 228 -27.44 -6.92 -4.90
CA PRO A 228 -28.05 -5.72 -5.48
C PRO A 228 -27.64 -5.53 -6.93
N THR A 229 -28.61 -5.25 -7.79
CA THR A 229 -28.36 -4.85 -9.17
C THR A 229 -28.26 -3.34 -9.27
N TYR A 230 -27.46 -2.86 -10.21
CA TYR A 230 -27.21 -1.44 -10.38
C TYR A 230 -27.41 -1.05 -11.85
N GLU A 231 -27.98 0.13 -12.04
CA GLU A 231 -28.05 0.78 -13.33
C GLU A 231 -26.93 1.82 -13.45
N ASP A 232 -26.08 1.63 -14.44
CA ASP A 232 -24.92 2.49 -14.70
C ASP A 232 -25.24 3.62 -15.71
N GLY A 233 -26.51 3.82 -16.05
CA GLY A 233 -26.97 4.72 -17.12
C GLY A 233 -26.72 6.21 -16.86
N LEU A 234 -26.50 6.62 -15.61
CA LEU A 234 -26.23 8.01 -15.26
C LEU A 234 -24.95 8.54 -15.91
N ASN A 235 -23.92 7.69 -16.07
CA ASN A 235 -22.61 8.06 -16.61
C ASN A 235 -22.03 9.35 -15.98
N GLU A 236 -22.30 9.55 -14.69
CA GLU A 236 -21.85 10.73 -13.95
C GLU A 236 -20.60 10.38 -13.15
N VAL A 237 -19.56 11.19 -13.32
CA VAL A 237 -18.30 11.05 -12.59
C VAL A 237 -17.99 12.36 -11.89
N ILE A 238 -17.65 12.27 -10.61
CA ILE A 238 -17.17 13.40 -9.81
C ILE A 238 -15.76 13.13 -9.31
N ARG A 239 -15.09 14.19 -8.88
CA ARG A 239 -13.90 14.10 -8.03
C ARG A 239 -14.27 14.56 -6.64
N CYS A 240 -13.77 13.83 -5.65
CA CYS A 240 -14.09 14.05 -4.26
C CYS A 240 -12.82 13.81 -3.45
N LYS A 241 -12.49 14.71 -2.52
CA LYS A 241 -11.42 14.49 -1.56
C LYS A 241 -11.97 13.80 -0.32
N GLN A 242 -11.17 12.95 0.30
CA GLN A 242 -11.52 12.26 1.52
C GLN A 242 -11.99 13.26 2.59
N GLY A 243 -13.12 12.98 3.23
CA GLY A 243 -13.76 13.87 4.21
C GLY A 243 -14.71 14.93 3.64
N GLU A 244 -14.64 15.28 2.35
CA GLU A 244 -15.63 16.16 1.71
C GLU A 244 -16.99 15.47 1.62
N LEU A 245 -18.08 16.22 1.53
CA LEU A 245 -19.41 15.63 1.34
C LEU A 245 -19.62 15.22 -0.12
N LEU A 246 -20.10 14.00 -0.34
CA LEU A 246 -20.51 13.56 -1.66
C LEU A 246 -21.79 14.30 -2.09
N PRO A 247 -21.81 14.94 -3.27
CA PRO A 247 -22.98 15.67 -3.73
C PRO A 247 -24.11 14.73 -4.14
N ALA A 248 -25.34 15.24 -4.20
CA ALA A 248 -26.42 14.58 -4.93
C ALA A 248 -26.07 14.47 -6.42
N SER A 249 -26.51 13.39 -7.07
CA SER A 249 -26.37 13.25 -8.52
C SER A 249 -27.14 14.35 -9.24
N ARG A 250 -26.50 14.97 -10.24
CA ARG A 250 -27.15 15.99 -11.08
C ARG A 250 -27.95 15.38 -12.24
N ARG A 251 -27.76 14.08 -12.48
CA ARG A 251 -28.39 13.34 -13.59
C ARG A 251 -29.51 12.41 -13.14
N ALA A 252 -29.56 12.09 -11.84
CA ALA A 252 -30.67 11.35 -11.28
C ALA A 252 -31.95 12.21 -11.31
N ASN A 253 -33.05 11.57 -11.70
CA ASN A 253 -34.39 12.13 -11.57
C ASN A 253 -34.90 11.93 -10.13
N GLU A 254 -36.01 12.58 -9.78
CA GLU A 254 -36.54 12.61 -8.42
C GLU A 254 -36.76 11.22 -7.80
N TRP A 255 -37.19 10.24 -8.60
CA TRP A 255 -37.44 8.87 -8.11
C TRP A 255 -36.15 8.09 -7.83
N ALA A 256 -35.05 8.40 -8.51
CA ALA A 256 -33.77 7.71 -8.36
C ALA A 256 -32.87 8.33 -7.29
N LEU A 257 -33.15 9.55 -6.82
CA LEU A 257 -32.25 10.32 -5.93
C LEU A 257 -31.83 9.53 -4.68
N GLU A 258 -32.77 8.83 -4.03
CA GLU A 258 -32.51 8.04 -2.82
C GLU A 258 -31.77 6.71 -3.12
N GLN A 259 -31.83 6.25 -4.36
CA GLN A 259 -31.20 5.02 -4.85
C GLN A 259 -29.78 5.26 -5.39
N VAL A 260 -29.39 6.53 -5.57
CA VAL A 260 -28.03 6.85 -6.02
C VAL A 260 -27.00 6.39 -4.99
N ARG A 261 -25.98 5.71 -5.50
CA ARG A 261 -24.75 5.38 -4.78
C ARG A 261 -23.57 5.89 -5.59
N TRP A 262 -22.60 6.46 -4.90
CA TRP A 262 -21.29 6.75 -5.45
C TRP A 262 -20.39 5.53 -5.24
N GLU A 263 -19.76 5.06 -6.31
CA GLU A 263 -18.77 3.99 -6.25
C GLU A 263 -17.41 4.50 -6.74
N TRP A 264 -16.36 4.23 -5.96
CA TRP A 264 -15.01 4.71 -6.21
C TRP A 264 -14.40 3.97 -7.40
N ILE A 265 -13.92 4.75 -8.37
CA ILE A 265 -13.34 4.21 -9.61
C ILE A 265 -11.84 4.48 -9.72
N GLY A 266 -11.18 4.99 -8.68
CA GLY A 266 -9.73 5.16 -8.62
C GLY A 266 -9.30 6.60 -8.30
N VAL A 267 -7.99 6.79 -8.12
CA VAL A 267 -7.35 8.12 -7.98
C VAL A 267 -7.23 8.81 -9.32
#